data_AF-G0V1C2-F1
#
_entry.id   AF-G0V1C2-F1
#
_cell.length_a   1.000
_cell.length_b   1.000
_cell.length_c   1.000
_cell.angle_alpha   90.00
_cell.angle_beta   90.00
_cell.angle_gamma   90.00
#
_symmetry.space_group_name_H-M   'P 1'
#
loop_
_entity.id
_entity.type
_entity.pdbx_description
1 polymer ?
#
loop_
_entity_poly.entity_id
_entity_poly.type
_entity_poly.pdbx_seq_one_letter_code
_entity_poly.pdbx_strand_id
1 'polypeptide(L)'
;MIRPFLDDKDDSNSKRQEQLARGGHWIPDDMCFMEPTEPQFVIDSESVCTEPAAMLQSGPVGSSFELTLDCTKAGMERVDKRRVESIIRDTSRDSDYFLNERRKAEGRQKQVQELRRKSATFAQLLGGERNAAQRKQWEQKVSKIEQELEATRNLGTYVHLDMDMFFAAVEIKKNPAYAEVPLGVGTMTMLSTTNYIARSYGVRAAIPGFIGMKLCRNLVIVPPDFKAYRAESAIVHRIASEYDPDCVSVGMDELTLEVSDYLSRQGGTMTAVDVATELRARVFRETQLTSSAGIGPTAALAKIASNYNKPNGQYELRLHTREDVMRYVRDLPLRAAPGIGKAMENTLKGLDINTLGDIYERRVELCYVLTEKLYRFLLGNAIGVMSWPCSCVAPAYEFCDRTLITARKSVGSERAFSALCSKAELKEVATTIFQAVYDELRANEWVCRQVSLRIRWPSFRIQQFTKSLPQHSDDHSTLNRALGELLLPHVSYYASMRLLGIRLLDLVSKKEYLAKQRGGVQKTLSQFCTPRSTEQNPATPGVKRMREGKVNEEEKESVEINVEEEKQNTREVVEIFVSSQESSEQCGSDKSVEPRILREEGKPDVIIID
;
A
#
# COMPACT_ATOMS: atom_id res chain seq x y z
N MET A 1 48.17 -45.45 20.10
CA MET A 1 48.17 -44.64 21.34
C MET A 1 46.91 -45.06 22.10
N ILE A 2 47.00 -46.04 23.02
CA ILE A 2 47.20 -45.85 24.48
C ILE A 2 46.10 -44.91 25.02
N ARG A 3 45.18 -45.25 25.93
CA ARG A 3 44.94 -46.39 26.84
C ARG A 3 43.49 -46.29 27.40
N PRO A 4 43.01 -47.33 28.10
CA PRO A 4 41.70 -47.45 28.77
C PRO A 4 41.84 -47.34 30.33
N PHE A 5 40.85 -47.88 31.06
CA PHE A 5 40.75 -48.21 32.51
C PHE A 5 40.05 -47.15 33.39
N LEU A 6 38.92 -47.42 34.07
CA LEU A 6 38.47 -48.46 35.04
C LEU A 6 38.62 -48.00 36.50
N ASP A 7 37.66 -48.49 37.29
CA ASP A 7 37.57 -48.58 38.76
C ASP A 7 37.25 -47.28 39.54
N ASP A 8 36.47 -47.30 40.62
CA ASP A 8 35.81 -48.39 41.33
C ASP A 8 34.65 -47.82 42.19
N LYS A 9 33.76 -48.74 42.55
CA LYS A 9 32.82 -48.82 43.68
C LYS A 9 32.90 -47.73 44.77
N ASP A 10 31.73 -47.31 45.26
CA ASP A 10 31.28 -47.86 46.53
C ASP A 10 29.78 -47.70 46.80
N ASP A 11 29.31 -48.72 47.51
CA ASP A 11 27.95 -49.14 47.78
C ASP A 11 27.30 -48.39 48.95
N SER A 12 26.01 -48.70 49.13
CA SER A 12 25.21 -48.55 50.36
C SER A 12 24.40 -47.25 50.50
N ASN A 13 23.14 -47.24 50.93
CA ASN A 13 22.32 -48.33 51.45
C ASN A 13 20.83 -47.95 51.39
N SER A 14 20.04 -48.90 50.89
CA SER A 14 18.70 -49.32 51.31
C SER A 14 17.68 -48.32 51.90
N LYS A 15 16.51 -48.22 51.27
CA LYS A 15 15.25 -48.93 51.61
C LYS A 15 14.11 -48.26 50.84
N ARG A 16 13.58 -48.91 49.80
CA ARG A 16 12.44 -49.86 49.82
C ARG A 16 11.07 -49.19 49.97
N GLN A 17 10.28 -49.44 48.93
CA GLN A 17 8.84 -49.73 48.92
C GLN A 17 7.92 -48.52 49.12
N GLU A 18 7.23 -48.08 48.07
CA GLU A 18 5.95 -48.64 47.60
C GLU A 18 4.91 -48.75 48.71
N GLN A 19 4.04 -47.74 48.76
CA GLN A 19 2.57 -47.83 48.70
C GLN A 19 1.98 -46.66 49.48
N LEU A 20 1.24 -45.78 48.79
CA LEU A 20 -0.18 -45.54 49.07
C LEU A 20 -0.68 -44.39 48.21
N ALA A 21 -1.62 -44.74 47.34
CA ALA A 21 -2.54 -43.82 46.71
C ALA A 21 -3.27 -42.97 47.77
N ARG A 22 -3.32 -41.66 47.55
CA ARG A 22 -4.46 -40.75 47.79
C ARG A 22 -4.01 -39.29 47.70
N GLY A 23 -4.65 -38.53 46.81
CA GLY A 23 -4.91 -37.11 47.00
C GLY A 23 -4.00 -36.13 46.26
N GLY A 24 -4.63 -35.15 45.62
CA GLY A 24 -4.08 -33.81 45.46
C GLY A 24 -3.67 -33.41 44.05
N HIS A 25 -4.59 -32.78 43.33
CA HIS A 25 -4.26 -31.74 42.36
C HIS A 25 -3.34 -30.70 43.03
N TRP A 26 -2.19 -30.39 42.42
CA TRP A 26 -1.44 -29.16 42.67
C TRP A 26 -0.74 -28.74 41.36
N ILE A 27 -1.35 -27.74 40.71
CA ILE A 27 -0.71 -26.84 39.75
C ILE A 27 -0.22 -25.65 40.57
N PRO A 28 1.02 -25.16 40.42
CA PRO A 28 1.44 -23.93 41.08
C PRO A 28 0.81 -22.72 40.39
N ASP A 29 -0.10 -22.05 41.09
CA ASP A 29 -0.49 -20.66 40.86
C ASP A 29 0.68 -19.76 41.22
N ASP A 30 1.16 -18.95 40.27
CA ASP A 30 1.80 -17.65 40.50
C ASP A 30 2.10 -16.98 39.15
N MET A 31 1.12 -16.26 38.60
CA MET A 31 1.31 -15.01 37.85
C MET A 31 -0.03 -14.28 37.79
N CYS A 32 -0.21 -13.36 38.76
CA CYS A 32 -1.40 -12.54 38.93
C CYS A 32 -1.75 -11.75 37.66
N PHE A 33 -2.99 -11.94 37.21
CA PHE A 33 -3.77 -10.96 36.48
C PHE A 33 -3.98 -9.72 37.36
N MET A 34 -3.60 -8.54 36.86
CA MET A 34 -4.06 -7.27 37.44
C MET A 34 -5.34 -6.85 36.74
N GLU A 35 -6.48 -7.00 37.44
CA GLU A 35 -7.71 -6.26 37.15
C GLU A 35 -7.63 -4.84 37.72
N PRO A 36 -8.32 -3.86 37.09
CA PRO A 36 -8.15 -2.44 37.40
C PRO A 36 -8.89 -2.04 38.67
N THR A 37 -8.15 -1.55 39.67
CA THR A 37 -8.71 -0.88 40.85
C THR A 37 -9.08 0.57 40.53
N GLU A 38 -10.36 0.91 40.69
CA GLU A 38 -10.85 2.29 40.79
C GLU A 38 -10.26 2.98 42.03
N PRO A 39 -9.69 4.19 41.92
CA PRO A 39 -9.43 5.02 43.07
C PRO A 39 -10.58 6.01 43.28
N GLN A 40 -11.31 5.85 44.39
CA GLN A 40 -12.14 6.91 44.97
C GLN A 40 -11.21 8.02 45.49
N PHE A 41 -11.27 9.20 44.85
CA PHE A 41 -10.82 10.44 45.46
C PHE A 41 -11.90 11.51 45.27
N VAL A 42 -12.32 12.05 46.41
CA VAL A 42 -13.18 13.22 46.56
C VAL A 42 -12.40 14.45 46.11
N ILE A 43 -12.92 15.19 45.13
CA ILE A 43 -12.49 16.56 44.83
C ILE A 43 -13.74 17.42 44.63
N ASP A 44 -13.74 18.53 45.35
CA ASP A 44 -14.78 19.53 45.46
C ASP A 44 -15.31 20.06 44.13
N SER A 45 -16.62 20.29 44.15
CA SER A 45 -17.38 21.05 43.16
C SER A 45 -16.90 22.50 43.08
N GLU A 46 -16.45 22.93 41.90
CA GLU A 46 -16.71 24.22 41.24
C GLU A 46 -15.63 24.55 40.20
N SER A 47 -15.88 24.22 38.93
CA SER A 47 -15.56 25.10 37.78
C SER A 47 -16.11 24.47 36.50
N VAL A 48 -17.32 24.89 36.15
CA VAL A 48 -17.93 24.61 34.85
C VAL A 48 -17.19 25.44 33.80
N CYS A 49 -16.41 24.79 32.95
CA CYS A 49 -15.92 25.39 31.71
C CYS A 49 -16.85 25.00 30.56
N THR A 50 -17.91 25.79 30.40
CA THR A 50 -18.63 25.91 29.12
C THR A 50 -17.67 26.44 28.05
N GLU A 51 -17.38 25.67 27.02
CA GLU A 51 -16.76 26.20 25.80
C GLU A 51 -17.78 27.11 25.08
N PRO A 52 -17.48 28.39 24.80
CA PRO A 52 -18.29 29.16 23.89
C PRO A 52 -17.87 28.86 22.45
N ALA A 53 -18.87 28.61 21.60
CA ALA A 53 -18.75 28.64 20.15
C ALA A 53 -18.08 29.96 19.72
N ALA A 54 -16.81 29.89 19.30
CA ALA A 54 -16.05 31.04 18.83
C ALA A 54 -15.86 30.97 17.30
N MET A 55 -16.75 31.71 16.63
CA MET A 55 -16.44 32.62 15.52
C MET A 55 -15.48 32.11 14.43
N LEU A 56 -16.07 31.68 13.31
CA LEU A 56 -15.44 31.70 11.99
C LEU A 56 -14.90 33.10 11.69
N GLN A 57 -13.59 33.28 11.87
CA GLN A 57 -12.86 34.41 11.28
C GLN A 57 -12.18 33.92 10.00
N SER A 58 -12.73 34.35 8.88
CA SER A 58 -12.09 34.26 7.56
C SER A 58 -10.86 35.17 7.53
N GLY A 59 -9.71 34.64 7.96
CA GLY A 59 -8.40 35.26 7.76
C GLY A 59 -7.81 34.93 6.38
N PRO A 60 -6.84 35.72 5.88
CA PRO A 60 -6.30 35.58 4.53
C PRO A 60 -5.58 34.23 4.37
N VAL A 61 -5.96 33.45 3.35
CA VAL A 61 -5.39 32.14 3.04
C VAL A 61 -3.98 32.30 2.46
N GLY A 62 -3.02 32.47 3.36
CA GLY A 62 -1.60 32.27 3.11
C GLY A 62 -1.07 31.20 4.05
N SER A 63 -1.59 29.97 3.97
CA SER A 63 -1.09 28.89 4.84
C SER A 63 0.33 28.52 4.42
N SER A 64 1.33 28.90 5.22
CA SER A 64 2.69 28.41 5.07
C SER A 64 2.70 26.88 5.15
N PHE A 65 3.27 26.22 4.16
CA PHE A 65 3.43 24.76 4.15
C PHE A 65 4.18 24.28 5.39
N GLU A 66 3.64 23.26 6.07
CA GLU A 66 4.26 22.67 7.26
C GLU A 66 4.28 21.13 7.18
N LEU A 67 5.38 20.54 7.66
CA LEU A 67 5.52 19.09 7.79
C LEU A 67 4.75 18.64 9.03
N THR A 68 3.49 18.25 8.85
CA THR A 68 2.65 17.83 9.96
C THR A 68 2.94 16.41 10.44
N LEU A 69 2.93 16.24 11.77
CA LEU A 69 3.02 14.95 12.43
C LEU A 69 1.67 14.24 12.33
N ASP A 70 1.74 13.00 11.88
CA ASP A 70 0.62 12.07 11.95
C ASP A 70 0.66 11.39 13.33
N CYS A 71 -0.38 11.57 14.13
CA CYS A 71 -0.52 10.93 15.45
C CYS A 71 -1.55 9.79 15.44
N THR A 72 -2.06 9.36 14.28
CA THR A 72 -3.08 8.29 14.22
C THR A 72 -2.50 6.89 14.43
N LYS A 73 -1.21 6.78 14.78
CA LYS A 73 -0.57 5.49 15.06
C LYS A 73 -0.69 5.20 16.55
N ALA A 74 -0.95 3.93 16.88
CA ALA A 74 -1.05 3.47 18.26
C ALA A 74 0.20 3.81 19.09
N GLY A 75 -0.03 4.27 20.32
CA GLY A 75 1.00 4.70 21.27
C GLY A 75 1.50 6.12 21.04
N MET A 76 0.72 6.96 20.36
CA MET A 76 1.02 8.38 20.12
C MET A 76 -0.05 9.33 20.66
N GLU A 77 -0.99 8.82 21.46
CA GLU A 77 -2.19 9.56 21.91
C GLU A 77 -1.84 10.75 22.81
N ARG A 78 -0.74 10.65 23.57
CA ARG A 78 -0.29 11.66 24.54
C ARG A 78 0.88 12.52 24.05
N VAL A 79 1.24 12.44 22.77
CA VAL A 79 2.40 13.17 22.22
C VAL A 79 2.07 14.66 22.12
N ASP A 80 2.96 15.52 22.62
CA ASP A 80 2.90 16.97 22.37
C ASP A 80 3.22 17.25 20.89
N LYS A 81 2.15 17.30 20.09
CA LYS A 81 2.22 17.50 18.65
C LYS A 81 2.93 18.81 18.28
N ARG A 82 2.67 19.91 19.00
CA ARG A 82 3.26 21.23 18.69
C ARG A 82 4.77 21.21 18.87
N ARG A 83 5.25 20.61 19.96
CA ARG A 83 6.68 20.45 20.22
C ARG A 83 7.35 19.62 19.11
N VAL A 84 6.77 18.46 18.76
CA VAL A 84 7.35 17.57 17.75
C VAL A 84 7.39 18.25 16.37
N GLU A 85 6.29 18.90 15.97
CA GLU A 85 6.23 19.63 14.70
C GLU A 85 7.23 20.79 14.65
N SER A 86 7.43 21.52 15.75
CA SER A 86 8.45 22.58 15.81
C SER A 86 9.86 22.01 15.61
N ILE A 87 10.21 20.91 16.28
CA ILE A 87 11.54 20.29 16.15
C ILE A 87 11.76 19.77 14.72
N ILE A 88 10.74 19.14 14.12
CA ILE A 88 10.79 18.67 12.73
C ILE A 88 10.98 19.85 11.79
N ARG A 89 10.22 20.93 11.97
CA ARG A 89 10.32 22.15 11.17
C ARG A 89 11.69 22.78 11.28
N ASP A 90 12.20 22.99 12.48
CA ASP A 90 13.48 23.67 12.71
C ASP A 90 14.66 22.83 12.23
N THR A 91 14.53 21.50 12.27
CA THR A 91 15.57 20.59 11.77
C THR A 91 15.54 20.40 10.26
N SER A 92 14.36 20.51 9.65
CA SER A 92 14.17 20.25 8.22
C SER A 92 14.14 21.52 7.38
N ARG A 93 14.12 22.70 8.01
CA ARG A 93 14.05 24.01 7.36
C ARG A 93 15.12 24.11 6.26
N ASP A 94 14.71 24.55 5.08
CA ASP A 94 15.57 24.77 3.91
C ASP A 94 16.27 23.52 3.35
N SER A 95 15.98 22.31 3.87
CA SER A 95 16.45 21.08 3.26
C SER A 95 15.82 20.86 1.88
N ASP A 96 16.56 20.22 0.96
CA ASP A 96 16.02 19.79 -0.35
C ASP A 96 14.75 18.95 -0.23
N TYR A 97 14.66 18.17 0.86
CA TYR A 97 13.47 17.38 1.18
C TYR A 97 12.27 18.29 1.49
N PHE A 98 12.46 19.28 2.38
CA PHE A 98 11.42 20.23 2.74
C PHE A 98 10.94 21.04 1.53
N LEU A 99 11.87 21.54 0.70
CA LEU A 99 11.53 22.25 -0.53
C LEU A 99 10.76 21.38 -1.52
N ASN A 100 11.08 20.09 -1.60
CA ASN A 100 10.33 19.14 -2.44
C ASN A 100 8.93 18.84 -1.90
N GLU A 101 8.78 18.65 -0.59
CA GLU A 101 7.47 18.45 0.02
C GLU A 101 6.59 19.69 -0.12
N ARG A 102 7.18 20.90 -0.03
CA ARG A 102 6.50 22.16 -0.34
C ARG A 102 5.99 22.19 -1.78
N ARG A 103 6.84 21.89 -2.77
CA ARG A 103 6.44 21.79 -4.18
C ARG A 103 5.30 20.78 -4.40
N LYS A 104 5.33 19.63 -3.72
CA LYS A 104 4.23 18.64 -3.80
C LYS A 104 2.94 19.19 -3.20
N ALA A 105 3.01 19.94 -2.10
CA ALA A 105 1.85 20.57 -1.49
C ALA A 105 1.24 21.65 -2.40
N GLU A 106 2.05 22.50 -3.01
CA GLU A 106 1.63 23.48 -4.02
C GLU A 106 0.95 22.80 -5.21
N GLY A 107 1.53 21.71 -5.73
CA GLY A 107 0.93 20.91 -6.81
C GLY A 107 -0.44 20.32 -6.42
N ARG A 108 -0.58 19.82 -5.19
CA ARG A 108 -1.88 19.38 -4.66
C ARG A 108 -2.87 20.53 -4.53
N GLN A 109 -2.44 21.70 -4.10
CA GLN A 109 -3.33 22.86 -3.98
C GLN A 109 -3.88 23.27 -5.35
N LYS A 110 -3.05 23.26 -6.39
CA LYS A 110 -3.50 23.47 -7.79
C LYS A 110 -4.51 22.40 -8.22
N GLN A 111 -4.24 21.13 -7.89
CA GLN A 111 -5.19 20.04 -8.15
C GLN A 111 -6.54 20.26 -7.44
N VAL A 112 -6.52 20.65 -6.17
CA VAL A 112 -7.74 20.95 -5.40
C VAL A 112 -8.51 22.13 -6.03
N GLN A 113 -7.82 23.19 -6.45
CA GLN A 113 -8.46 24.32 -7.14
C GLN A 113 -9.16 23.89 -8.43
N GLU A 114 -8.53 23.02 -9.23
CA GLU A 114 -9.16 22.49 -10.45
C GLU A 114 -10.38 21.61 -10.12
N LEU A 115 -10.30 20.77 -9.09
CA LEU A 115 -11.45 19.97 -8.65
C LEU A 115 -12.59 20.86 -8.11
N ARG A 116 -12.27 21.93 -7.37
CA ARG A 116 -13.26 22.94 -6.94
C ARG A 116 -13.91 23.66 -8.12
N ARG A 117 -13.14 23.98 -9.16
CA ARG A 117 -13.70 24.57 -10.39
C ARG A 117 -14.70 23.62 -11.04
N LYS A 118 -14.37 22.33 -11.18
CA LYS A 118 -15.29 21.30 -11.69
C LYS A 118 -16.53 21.14 -10.81
N SER A 119 -16.37 21.18 -9.49
CA SER A 119 -17.48 21.16 -8.52
C SER A 119 -18.41 22.37 -8.68
N ALA A 120 -17.86 23.58 -8.85
CA ALA A 120 -18.65 24.78 -9.13
C ALA A 120 -19.39 24.67 -10.47
N THR A 121 -18.75 24.14 -11.51
CA THR A 121 -19.40 23.85 -12.79
C THR A 121 -20.53 22.84 -12.63
N PHE A 122 -20.35 21.79 -11.83
CA PHE A 122 -21.42 20.85 -11.49
C PHE A 122 -22.61 21.56 -10.84
N ALA A 123 -22.36 22.42 -9.83
CA ALA A 123 -23.42 23.17 -9.16
C ALA A 123 -24.18 24.10 -10.12
N GLN A 124 -23.49 24.75 -11.06
CA GLN A 124 -24.10 25.62 -12.06
C GLN A 124 -24.91 24.83 -13.11
N LEU A 125 -24.34 23.73 -13.62
CA LEU A 125 -24.96 22.94 -14.68
C LEU A 125 -26.11 22.07 -14.16
N LEU A 126 -26.08 21.61 -12.92
CA LEU A 126 -27.02 20.58 -12.44
C LEU A 126 -27.88 21.05 -11.25
N GLY A 127 -27.76 22.32 -10.86
CA GLY A 127 -28.47 22.94 -9.73
C GLY A 127 -29.85 23.54 -10.04
N GLY A 128 -30.35 23.46 -11.29
CA GLY A 128 -31.64 24.06 -11.71
C GLY A 128 -32.59 23.08 -12.39
N GLU A 129 -33.90 23.35 -12.33
CA GLU A 129 -34.96 22.48 -12.90
C GLU A 129 -34.78 22.19 -14.40
N ARG A 130 -34.25 23.17 -15.15
CA ARG A 130 -33.99 23.03 -16.60
C ARG A 130 -33.03 21.88 -16.93
N ASN A 131 -32.15 21.52 -16.00
CA ASN A 131 -31.12 20.50 -16.20
C ASN A 131 -31.40 19.22 -15.39
N ALA A 132 -32.64 19.06 -14.90
CA ALA A 132 -33.06 17.89 -14.14
C ALA A 132 -32.86 16.57 -14.92
N ALA A 133 -33.04 16.58 -16.23
CA ALA A 133 -32.81 15.41 -17.08
C ALA A 133 -31.33 14.97 -17.07
N GLN A 134 -30.39 15.92 -17.16
CA GLN A 134 -28.96 15.63 -17.12
C GLN A 134 -28.53 15.16 -15.73
N ARG A 135 -29.08 15.77 -14.66
CA ARG A 135 -28.88 15.31 -13.28
C ARG A 135 -29.36 13.88 -13.09
N LYS A 136 -30.52 13.55 -13.62
CA LYS A 136 -31.09 12.19 -13.58
C LYS A 136 -30.19 11.17 -14.28
N GLN A 137 -29.53 11.53 -15.39
CA GLN A 137 -28.55 10.66 -16.06
C GLN A 137 -27.34 10.36 -15.17
N TRP A 138 -26.80 11.37 -14.46
CA TRP A 138 -25.71 11.16 -13.51
C TRP A 138 -26.15 10.33 -12.30
N GLU A 139 -27.34 10.58 -11.77
CA GLU A 139 -27.93 9.76 -10.69
C GLU A 139 -28.11 8.29 -11.12
N GLN A 140 -28.54 8.05 -12.37
CA GLN A 140 -28.61 6.68 -12.92
C GLN A 140 -27.23 6.04 -13.08
N LYS A 141 -26.23 6.79 -13.55
CA LYS A 141 -24.85 6.30 -13.65
C LYS A 141 -24.31 5.92 -12.27
N VAL A 142 -24.50 6.79 -11.28
CA VAL A 142 -24.14 6.57 -9.89
C VAL A 142 -24.85 5.33 -9.34
N SER A 143 -26.16 5.22 -9.54
CA SER A 143 -26.96 4.07 -9.10
C SER A 143 -26.47 2.77 -9.73
N LYS A 144 -26.08 2.78 -11.00
CA LYS A 144 -25.49 1.61 -11.67
C LYS A 144 -24.17 1.21 -11.04
N ILE A 145 -23.26 2.17 -10.81
CA ILE A 145 -21.97 1.90 -10.17
C ILE A 145 -22.17 1.41 -8.73
N GLU A 146 -23.10 2.02 -7.98
CA GLU A 146 -23.44 1.59 -6.62
C GLU A 146 -23.97 0.15 -6.62
N GLN A 147 -24.87 -0.21 -7.54
CA GLN A 147 -25.35 -1.59 -7.71
C GLN A 147 -24.24 -2.57 -8.08
N GLU A 148 -23.33 -2.19 -8.99
CA GLU A 148 -22.18 -3.01 -9.36
C GLU A 148 -21.27 -3.29 -8.16
N LEU A 149 -21.00 -2.28 -7.33
CA LEU A 149 -20.21 -2.43 -6.11
C LEU A 149 -20.96 -3.25 -5.05
N GLU A 150 -22.24 -2.94 -4.84
CA GLU A 150 -23.09 -3.63 -3.86
C GLU A 150 -23.26 -5.11 -4.19
N ALA A 151 -23.30 -5.48 -5.48
CA ALA A 151 -23.33 -6.87 -5.94
C ALA A 151 -22.07 -7.66 -5.55
N THR A 152 -20.97 -6.99 -5.20
CA THR A 152 -19.75 -7.62 -4.68
C THR A 152 -19.70 -7.72 -3.17
N ARG A 153 -20.73 -7.22 -2.45
CA ARG A 153 -20.77 -7.30 -0.99
C ARG A 153 -20.83 -8.76 -0.55
N ASN A 154 -19.84 -9.14 0.24
CA ASN A 154 -19.83 -10.39 0.98
C ASN A 154 -19.56 -10.06 2.45
N LEU A 155 -20.48 -10.45 3.34
CA LEU A 155 -20.33 -10.28 4.78
C LEU A 155 -19.95 -11.65 5.37
N GLY A 156 -18.65 -11.87 5.51
CA GLY A 156 -18.08 -13.06 6.14
C GLY A 156 -17.68 -12.80 7.58
N THR A 157 -16.90 -13.71 8.18
CA THR A 157 -16.26 -13.47 9.48
C THR A 157 -14.76 -13.39 9.28
N TYR A 158 -14.20 -12.19 9.42
CA TYR A 158 -12.77 -11.95 9.19
C TYR A 158 -12.06 -11.62 10.49
N VAL A 159 -10.84 -12.14 10.63
CA VAL A 159 -9.89 -11.79 11.68
C VAL A 159 -8.65 -11.19 11.02
N HIS A 160 -8.31 -9.95 11.37
CA HIS A 160 -7.06 -9.31 10.95
C HIS A 160 -6.09 -9.28 12.13
N LEU A 161 -4.97 -9.98 12.01
CA LEU A 161 -3.89 -10.03 12.98
C LEU A 161 -2.76 -9.08 12.57
N ASP A 162 -2.30 -8.24 13.50
CA ASP A 162 -1.23 -7.25 13.30
C ASP A 162 -0.27 -7.28 14.48
N MET A 163 0.98 -7.71 14.25
CA MET A 163 2.01 -7.86 15.29
C MET A 163 2.40 -6.49 15.87
N ASP A 164 2.50 -6.40 17.20
CA ASP A 164 2.77 -5.13 17.84
C ASP A 164 4.26 -4.76 17.71
N MET A 165 4.52 -3.56 17.14
CA MET A 165 5.87 -3.00 16.99
C MET A 165 6.89 -4.02 16.42
N PHE A 166 6.47 -4.84 15.45
CA PHE A 166 7.10 -6.11 15.07
C PHE A 166 8.64 -6.13 15.07
N PHE A 167 9.33 -5.35 14.23
CA PHE A 167 10.79 -5.41 14.20
C PHE A 167 11.43 -4.98 15.53
N ALA A 168 10.87 -3.99 16.22
CA ALA A 168 11.37 -3.58 17.53
C ALA A 168 11.15 -4.68 18.57
N ALA A 169 10.00 -5.38 18.54
CA ALA A 169 9.73 -6.51 19.43
C ALA A 169 10.70 -7.67 19.19
N VAL A 170 11.05 -7.97 17.93
CA VAL A 170 12.07 -8.99 17.61
C VAL A 170 13.44 -8.61 18.14
N GLU A 171 13.84 -7.34 18.03
CA GLU A 171 15.12 -6.87 18.60
C GLU A 171 15.11 -6.87 20.13
N ILE A 172 13.98 -6.55 20.77
CA ILE A 172 13.80 -6.67 22.23
C ILE A 172 13.90 -8.13 22.67
N LYS A 173 13.34 -9.08 21.91
CA LYS A 173 13.48 -10.52 22.18
C LYS A 173 14.95 -10.97 22.15
N LYS A 174 15.76 -10.43 21.22
CA LYS A 174 17.20 -10.73 21.15
C LYS A 174 17.99 -10.10 22.29
N ASN A 175 17.62 -8.89 22.70
CA ASN A 175 18.26 -8.17 23.79
C ASN A 175 17.20 -7.52 24.71
N PRO A 176 16.82 -8.19 25.81
CA PRO A 176 15.78 -7.71 26.72
C PRO A 176 16.00 -6.31 27.30
N ALA A 177 17.26 -5.84 27.37
CA ALA A 177 17.56 -4.48 27.83
C ALA A 177 16.91 -3.38 26.97
N TYR A 178 16.55 -3.69 25.71
CA TYR A 178 15.85 -2.75 24.84
C TYR A 178 14.39 -2.50 25.22
N ALA A 179 13.79 -3.32 26.09
CA ALA A 179 12.43 -3.12 26.57
C ALA A 179 12.28 -1.82 27.38
N GLU A 180 13.35 -1.41 28.08
CA GLU A 180 13.34 -0.30 29.04
C GLU A 180 13.79 1.04 28.45
N VAL A 181 14.14 1.07 27.17
CA VAL A 181 14.69 2.27 26.49
C VAL A 181 13.90 2.61 25.24
N PRO A 182 13.85 3.89 24.83
CA PRO A 182 13.29 4.26 23.53
C PRO A 182 14.14 3.63 22.42
N LEU A 183 13.53 2.72 21.65
CA LEU A 183 14.19 1.94 20.59
C LEU A 183 13.63 2.32 19.22
N GLY A 184 14.52 2.56 18.26
CA GLY A 184 14.24 2.63 16.83
C GLY A 184 14.99 1.55 16.06
N VAL A 185 14.30 0.88 15.14
CA VAL A 185 14.93 -0.05 14.19
C VAL A 185 15.10 0.66 12.86
N GLY A 186 16.32 0.73 12.34
CA GLY A 186 16.65 1.40 11.10
C GLY A 186 18.07 1.97 11.13
N THR A 187 18.22 3.17 10.59
CA THR A 187 19.50 3.88 10.58
C THR A 187 19.28 5.36 10.86
N MET A 188 20.37 6.13 10.93
CA MET A 188 20.29 7.59 11.01
C MET A 188 19.54 8.22 9.83
N THR A 189 19.48 7.55 8.67
CA THR A 189 18.79 8.08 7.48
C THR A 189 17.29 7.79 7.51
N MET A 190 16.85 6.66 8.06
CA MET A 190 15.44 6.30 8.12
C MET A 190 15.17 5.24 9.19
N LEU A 191 14.12 5.44 9.99
CA LEU A 191 13.58 4.44 10.92
C LEU A 191 12.45 3.64 10.25
N SER A 192 12.56 2.32 10.29
CA SER A 192 11.55 1.37 9.82
C SER A 192 10.41 1.23 10.82
N THR A 193 10.73 1.10 12.11
CA THR A 193 9.77 1.07 13.21
C THR A 193 10.44 1.46 14.53
N THR A 194 9.63 1.59 15.57
CA THR A 194 10.00 2.07 16.91
C THR A 194 9.13 1.35 17.94
N ASN A 195 9.68 1.10 19.13
CA ASN A 195 8.89 0.61 20.26
C ASN A 195 7.93 1.69 20.78
N TYR A 196 6.98 1.30 21.63
CA TYR A 196 5.97 2.22 22.17
C TYR A 196 6.58 3.33 23.05
N ILE A 197 7.69 3.06 23.74
CA ILE A 197 8.43 4.09 24.51
C ILE A 197 8.93 5.19 23.58
N ALA A 198 9.55 4.86 22.45
CA ALA A 198 10.00 5.88 21.49
C ALA A 198 8.82 6.66 20.86
N ARG A 199 7.67 6.00 20.64
CA ARG A 199 6.46 6.63 20.10
C ARG A 199 5.88 7.71 21.02
N SER A 200 5.99 7.55 22.34
CA SER A 200 5.53 8.58 23.29
C SER A 200 6.32 9.90 23.20
N TYR A 201 7.52 9.88 22.59
CA TYR A 201 8.31 11.08 22.28
C TYR A 201 8.05 11.63 20.86
N GLY A 202 7.12 11.03 20.11
CA GLY A 202 6.87 11.40 18.72
C GLY A 202 7.78 10.69 17.69
N VAL A 203 8.66 9.78 18.12
CA VAL A 203 9.51 9.01 17.20
C VAL A 203 8.71 7.86 16.61
N ARG A 204 8.48 7.86 15.30
CA ARG A 204 7.66 6.87 14.58
C ARG A 204 8.35 6.33 13.34
N ALA A 205 7.84 5.23 12.80
CA ALA A 205 8.22 4.73 11.49
C ALA A 205 8.12 5.83 10.40
N ALA A 206 9.05 5.78 9.44
CA ALA A 206 9.22 6.72 8.35
C ALA A 206 9.69 8.13 8.75
N ILE A 207 10.32 8.28 9.92
CA ILE A 207 11.09 9.48 10.28
C ILE A 207 12.61 9.20 10.12
N PRO A 208 13.42 10.18 9.69
CA PRO A 208 14.87 10.04 9.73
C PRO A 208 15.40 9.84 11.15
N GLY A 209 16.34 8.93 11.35
CA GLY A 209 16.91 8.64 12.67
C GLY A 209 17.54 9.85 13.34
N PHE A 210 18.20 10.75 12.59
CA PHE A 210 18.75 11.99 13.13
C PHE A 210 17.68 12.95 13.69
N ILE A 211 16.47 12.95 13.12
CA ILE A 211 15.34 13.71 13.68
C ILE A 211 14.82 12.98 14.93
N GLY A 212 14.72 11.65 14.89
CA GLY A 212 14.37 10.83 16.05
C GLY A 212 15.25 11.13 17.27
N MET A 213 16.57 11.23 17.08
CA MET A 213 17.54 11.59 18.12
C MET A 213 17.32 13.00 18.70
N LYS A 214 16.83 13.95 17.89
CA LYS A 214 16.48 15.30 18.38
C LYS A 214 15.18 15.31 19.17
N LEU A 215 14.21 14.48 18.78
CA LEU A 215 12.95 14.31 19.52
C LEU A 215 13.19 13.60 20.85
N CYS A 216 14.03 12.57 20.85
CA CYS A 216 14.39 11.78 22.01
C CYS A 216 15.91 11.56 22.06
N ARG A 217 16.61 12.32 22.92
CA ARG A 217 18.08 12.30 23.01
C ARG A 217 18.66 10.94 23.41
N ASN A 218 17.89 10.14 24.15
CA ASN A 218 18.28 8.82 24.62
C ASN A 218 17.83 7.69 23.68
N LEU A 219 17.37 8.01 22.46
CA LEU A 219 16.93 7.02 21.48
C LEU A 219 18.08 6.08 21.10
N VAL A 220 17.85 4.79 21.23
CA VAL A 220 18.74 3.73 20.75
C VAL A 220 18.30 3.35 19.34
N ILE A 221 19.21 3.39 18.37
CA ILE A 221 18.94 2.99 16.99
C ILE A 221 19.73 1.72 16.66
N VAL A 222 19.02 0.66 16.27
CA VAL A 222 19.61 -0.63 15.88
C VAL A 222 19.37 -0.92 14.39
N PRO A 223 20.34 -1.51 13.68
CA PRO A 223 20.17 -1.88 12.28
C PRO A 223 19.13 -3.00 12.11
N PRO A 224 18.38 -3.05 11.00
CA PRO A 224 17.38 -4.08 10.79
C PRO A 224 17.98 -5.45 10.48
N ASP A 225 17.46 -6.51 11.10
CA ASP A 225 17.78 -7.91 10.78
C ASP A 225 16.59 -8.61 10.09
N PHE A 226 16.50 -8.43 8.77
CA PHE A 226 15.44 -9.02 7.95
C PHE A 226 15.47 -10.56 7.90
N LYS A 227 16.56 -11.21 8.32
CA LYS A 227 16.59 -12.69 8.40
C LYS A 227 15.78 -13.14 9.61
N ALA A 228 16.00 -12.52 10.77
CA ALA A 228 15.21 -12.79 11.97
C ALA A 228 13.73 -12.43 11.78
N TYR A 229 13.43 -11.28 11.17
CA TYR A 229 12.04 -10.86 10.96
C TYR A 229 11.26 -11.84 10.08
N ARG A 230 11.89 -12.36 9.02
CA ARG A 230 11.29 -13.40 8.17
C ARG A 230 11.09 -14.72 8.89
N ALA A 231 12.01 -15.11 9.78
CA ALA A 231 11.88 -16.34 10.55
C ALA A 231 10.67 -16.27 11.50
N GLU A 232 10.52 -15.17 12.24
CA GLU A 232 9.38 -14.97 13.15
C GLU A 232 8.05 -14.86 12.37
N SER A 233 8.05 -14.11 11.26
CA SER A 233 6.89 -14.01 10.36
C SER A 233 6.43 -15.38 9.84
N ALA A 234 7.36 -16.26 9.46
CA ALA A 234 7.03 -17.61 9.00
C ALA A 234 6.34 -18.46 10.07
N ILE A 235 6.68 -18.27 11.35
CA ILE A 235 6.00 -18.94 12.47
C ILE A 235 4.54 -18.45 12.57
N VAL A 236 4.34 -17.12 12.54
CA VAL A 236 3.00 -16.53 12.61
C VAL A 236 2.13 -16.98 11.44
N HIS A 237 2.67 -16.98 10.22
CA HIS A 237 1.99 -17.49 9.03
C HIS A 237 1.59 -18.96 9.14
N ARG A 238 2.48 -19.81 9.67
CA ARG A 238 2.18 -21.23 9.90
C ARG A 238 0.97 -21.38 10.84
N ILE A 239 0.97 -20.68 11.97
CA ILE A 239 -0.14 -20.72 12.94
C ILE A 239 -1.44 -20.23 12.28
N ALA A 240 -1.39 -19.11 11.56
CA ALA A 240 -2.55 -18.55 10.87
C ALA A 240 -3.14 -19.52 9.82
N SER A 241 -2.29 -20.24 9.09
CA SER A 241 -2.71 -21.19 8.05
C SER A 241 -3.56 -22.37 8.55
N GLU A 242 -3.52 -22.64 9.86
CA GLU A 242 -4.36 -23.68 10.48
C GLU A 242 -5.82 -23.23 10.64
N TYR A 243 -6.05 -21.92 10.77
CA TYR A 243 -7.39 -21.33 10.85
C TYR A 243 -7.93 -21.02 9.45
N ASP A 244 -7.08 -20.50 8.58
CA ASP A 244 -7.40 -20.19 7.18
C ASP A 244 -6.19 -20.50 6.28
N PRO A 245 -6.21 -21.62 5.52
CA PRO A 245 -5.14 -21.97 4.59
C PRO A 245 -4.90 -20.94 3.48
N ASP A 246 -5.92 -20.16 3.15
CA ASP A 246 -5.90 -19.14 2.10
C ASP A 246 -5.68 -17.72 2.67
N CYS A 247 -5.24 -17.62 3.93
CA CYS A 247 -5.03 -16.35 4.61
C CYS A 247 -4.11 -15.41 3.81
N VAL A 248 -4.46 -14.12 3.83
CA VAL A 248 -3.74 -13.13 3.03
C VAL A 248 -2.80 -12.30 3.90
N SER A 249 -1.54 -12.27 3.48
CA SER A 249 -0.51 -11.43 4.07
C SER A 249 -0.33 -10.14 3.28
N VAL A 250 -0.38 -9.01 3.98
CA VAL A 250 -0.10 -7.67 3.42
C VAL A 250 1.35 -7.24 3.69
N GLY A 251 1.96 -7.80 4.73
CA GLY A 251 3.34 -7.55 5.16
C GLY A 251 3.87 -8.71 6.00
N MET A 252 5.07 -8.56 6.57
CA MET A 252 5.66 -9.61 7.42
C MET A 252 4.89 -9.80 8.74
N ASP A 253 4.17 -8.78 9.17
CA ASP A 253 3.52 -8.65 10.47
C ASP A 253 1.99 -8.58 10.41
N GLU A 254 1.40 -8.60 9.22
CA GLU A 254 -0.04 -8.41 9.02
C GLU A 254 -0.65 -9.55 8.20
N LEU A 255 -1.66 -10.19 8.77
CA LEU A 255 -2.39 -11.32 8.20
C LEU A 255 -3.89 -11.10 8.32
N THR A 256 -4.64 -11.44 7.27
CA THR A 256 -6.10 -11.43 7.28
C THR A 256 -6.61 -12.83 6.99
N LEU A 257 -7.46 -13.33 7.87
CA LEU A 257 -8.04 -14.66 7.82
C LEU A 257 -9.55 -14.54 7.62
N GLU A 258 -10.12 -15.34 6.72
CA GLU A 258 -11.56 -15.59 6.70
C GLU A 258 -11.86 -16.87 7.50
N VAL A 259 -12.42 -16.70 8.70
CA VAL A 259 -12.59 -17.81 9.64
C VAL A 259 -13.99 -18.44 9.58
N SER A 260 -14.83 -18.03 8.63
CA SER A 260 -16.21 -18.53 8.45
C SER A 260 -16.27 -20.06 8.37
N ASP A 261 -15.42 -20.66 7.52
CA ASP A 261 -15.36 -22.10 7.31
C ASP A 261 -14.74 -22.85 8.51
N TYR A 262 -13.77 -22.22 9.18
CA TYR A 262 -13.20 -22.76 10.40
C TYR A 262 -14.25 -22.83 11.51
N LEU A 263 -14.97 -21.75 11.78
CA LEU A 263 -16.03 -21.69 12.79
C LEU A 263 -17.15 -22.69 12.51
N SER A 264 -17.52 -22.86 11.24
CA SER A 264 -18.52 -23.85 10.82
C SER A 264 -18.09 -25.28 11.18
N ARG A 265 -16.81 -25.63 10.99
CA ARG A 265 -16.25 -26.94 11.38
C ARG A 265 -16.19 -27.14 12.90
N GLN A 266 -16.07 -26.07 13.68
CA GLN A 266 -16.09 -26.13 15.13
C GLN A 266 -17.51 -26.33 15.72
N GLY A 267 -18.56 -26.32 14.89
CA GLY A 267 -19.91 -26.68 15.32
C GLY A 267 -20.49 -25.77 16.41
N GLY A 268 -20.08 -24.49 16.45
CA GLY A 268 -20.54 -23.51 17.44
C GLY A 268 -19.82 -23.58 18.79
N THR A 269 -18.77 -24.39 18.94
CA THR A 269 -17.93 -24.43 20.16
C THR A 269 -17.02 -23.23 20.32
N MET A 270 -16.82 -22.46 19.25
CA MET A 270 -15.98 -21.26 19.22
C MET A 270 -16.69 -20.11 18.52
N THR A 271 -16.42 -18.90 19.01
CA THR A 271 -16.76 -17.64 18.35
C THR A 271 -15.54 -17.04 17.63
N ALA A 272 -15.74 -16.01 16.81
CA ALA A 272 -14.64 -15.27 16.19
C ALA A 272 -13.72 -14.60 17.22
N VAL A 273 -14.29 -14.19 18.37
CA VAL A 273 -13.55 -13.64 19.52
C VAL A 273 -12.65 -14.70 20.14
N ASP A 274 -13.13 -15.94 20.26
CA ASP A 274 -12.34 -17.07 20.78
C ASP A 274 -11.19 -17.40 19.82
N VAL A 275 -11.46 -17.45 18.51
CA VAL A 275 -10.43 -17.67 17.49
C VAL A 275 -9.34 -16.59 17.55
N ALA A 276 -9.72 -15.31 17.62
CA ALA A 276 -8.74 -14.23 17.75
C ALA A 276 -7.93 -14.32 19.05
N THR A 277 -8.57 -14.68 20.16
CA THR A 277 -7.91 -14.85 21.47
C THR A 277 -6.91 -15.99 21.43
N GLU A 278 -7.33 -17.15 20.91
CA GLU A 278 -6.48 -18.33 20.77
C GLU A 278 -5.31 -18.07 19.83
N LEU A 279 -5.56 -17.48 18.66
CA LEU A 279 -4.54 -17.12 17.67
C LEU A 279 -3.46 -16.23 18.30
N ARG A 280 -3.86 -15.17 19.00
CA ARG A 280 -2.93 -14.27 19.71
C ARG A 280 -2.12 -15.00 20.79
N ALA A 281 -2.79 -15.84 21.59
CA ALA A 281 -2.13 -16.62 22.64
C ALA A 281 -1.12 -17.63 22.08
N ARG A 282 -1.44 -18.31 20.98
CA ARG A 282 -0.52 -19.23 20.29
C ARG A 282 0.67 -18.51 19.68
N VAL A 283 0.43 -17.40 18.99
CA VAL A 283 1.49 -16.54 18.45
C VAL A 283 2.44 -16.11 19.56
N PHE A 284 1.91 -15.62 20.70
CA PHE A 284 2.74 -15.26 21.85
C PHE A 284 3.51 -16.46 22.40
N ARG A 285 2.88 -17.63 22.56
CA ARG A 285 3.53 -18.84 23.07
C ARG A 285 4.74 -19.26 22.22
N GLU A 286 4.59 -19.27 20.90
CA GLU A 286 5.62 -19.74 19.97
C GLU A 286 6.68 -18.68 19.64
N THR A 287 6.32 -17.40 19.62
CA THR A 287 7.22 -16.31 19.19
C THR A 287 7.72 -15.44 20.34
N GLN A 288 7.04 -15.44 21.48
CA GLN A 288 7.21 -14.45 22.57
C GLN A 288 6.98 -13.00 22.13
N LEU A 289 6.21 -12.80 21.04
CA LEU A 289 5.83 -11.50 20.51
C LEU A 289 4.33 -11.32 20.64
N THR A 290 3.88 -10.12 21.01
CA THR A 290 2.45 -9.81 21.10
C THR A 290 1.88 -9.40 19.75
N SER A 291 0.58 -9.62 19.60
CA SER A 291 -0.20 -9.20 18.45
C SER A 291 -1.55 -8.64 18.88
N SER A 292 -2.06 -7.73 18.07
CA SER A 292 -3.42 -7.22 18.20
C SER A 292 -4.29 -7.76 17.08
N ALA A 293 -5.58 -7.95 17.34
CA ALA A 293 -6.51 -8.52 16.38
C ALA A 293 -7.78 -7.68 16.20
N GLY A 294 -8.26 -7.58 14.98
CA GLY A 294 -9.56 -6.99 14.67
C GLY A 294 -10.49 -8.02 14.09
N ILE A 295 -11.75 -8.01 14.52
CA ILE A 295 -12.79 -8.90 13.99
C ILE A 295 -13.82 -8.02 13.30
N GLY A 296 -14.23 -8.40 12.09
CA GLY A 296 -15.23 -7.65 11.34
C GLY A 296 -15.82 -8.43 10.17
N PRO A 297 -16.87 -7.89 9.52
CA PRO A 297 -17.60 -8.62 8.48
C PRO A 297 -16.90 -8.61 7.11
N THR A 298 -15.86 -7.80 6.96
CA THR A 298 -14.98 -7.77 5.78
C THR A 298 -13.53 -7.63 6.24
N ALA A 299 -12.60 -8.10 5.40
CA ALA A 299 -11.17 -7.97 5.65
C ALA A 299 -10.72 -6.53 5.99
N ALA A 300 -11.25 -5.54 5.28
CA ALA A 300 -10.94 -4.13 5.52
C ALA A 300 -11.49 -3.61 6.85
N LEU A 301 -12.71 -4.01 7.23
CA LEU A 301 -13.31 -3.62 8.51
C LEU A 301 -12.57 -4.31 9.68
N ALA A 302 -12.17 -5.57 9.52
CA ALA A 302 -11.31 -6.26 10.47
C ALA A 302 -9.95 -5.54 10.62
N LYS A 303 -9.33 -5.07 9.52
CA LYS A 303 -8.12 -4.23 9.60
C LYS A 303 -8.34 -2.96 10.42
N ILE A 304 -9.45 -2.26 10.20
CA ILE A 304 -9.77 -1.05 10.96
C ILE A 304 -9.90 -1.37 12.46
N ALA A 305 -10.66 -2.42 12.79
CA ALA A 305 -10.88 -2.88 14.17
C ALA A 305 -9.56 -3.23 14.89
N SER A 306 -8.60 -3.82 14.17
CA SER A 306 -7.33 -4.28 14.76
C SER A 306 -6.48 -3.15 15.37
N ASN A 307 -6.78 -1.89 15.03
CA ASN A 307 -6.07 -0.73 15.57
C ASN A 307 -6.65 -0.18 16.88
N TYR A 308 -7.88 -0.54 17.25
CA TYR A 308 -8.59 0.14 18.36
C TYR A 308 -7.99 -0.16 19.72
N ASN A 309 -7.64 -1.43 19.97
CA ASN A 309 -7.13 -1.88 21.27
C ASN A 309 -5.63 -2.25 21.19
N LYS A 310 -4.85 -1.57 20.34
CA LYS A 310 -3.39 -1.74 20.32
C LYS A 310 -2.74 -1.08 21.54
N PRO A 311 -1.68 -1.66 22.15
CA PRO A 311 -1.09 -2.98 21.84
C PRO A 311 -1.73 -4.15 22.58
N ASN A 312 -1.44 -5.37 22.11
CA ASN A 312 -1.85 -6.65 22.69
C ASN A 312 -3.33 -6.71 23.10
N GLY A 313 -4.21 -6.22 22.23
CA GLY A 313 -5.65 -6.26 22.44
C GLY A 313 -6.39 -6.74 21.21
N GLN A 314 -7.70 -6.90 21.36
CA GLN A 314 -8.56 -7.20 20.22
C GLN A 314 -9.86 -6.41 20.28
N TYR A 315 -10.49 -6.22 19.13
CA TYR A 315 -11.77 -5.52 19.02
C TYR A 315 -12.67 -6.17 17.97
N GLU A 316 -13.95 -6.34 18.31
CA GLU A 316 -14.97 -6.90 17.42
C GLU A 316 -15.93 -5.81 16.94
N LEU A 317 -16.02 -5.65 15.61
CA LEU A 317 -17.08 -4.90 14.97
C LEU A 317 -18.30 -5.80 14.78
N ARG A 318 -19.29 -5.66 15.67
CA ARG A 318 -20.57 -6.38 15.63
C ARG A 318 -21.49 -5.79 14.56
N LEU A 319 -21.15 -6.05 13.30
CA LEU A 319 -21.83 -5.57 12.11
C LEU A 319 -22.32 -6.78 11.32
N HIS A 320 -23.63 -7.03 11.32
CA HIS A 320 -24.20 -8.25 10.74
C HIS A 320 -24.96 -8.00 9.44
N THR A 321 -25.47 -6.78 9.28
CA THR A 321 -26.27 -6.38 8.12
C THR A 321 -25.58 -5.31 7.30
N ARG A 322 -26.06 -5.12 6.07
CA ARG A 322 -25.69 -3.98 5.22
C ARG A 322 -25.91 -2.66 5.97
N GLU A 323 -27.04 -2.52 6.65
CA GLU A 323 -27.43 -1.31 7.36
C GLU A 323 -26.49 -1.01 8.55
N ASP A 324 -26.03 -2.05 9.26
CA ASP A 324 -25.01 -1.90 10.31
C ASP A 324 -23.72 -1.33 9.73
N VAL A 325 -23.24 -1.92 8.63
CA VAL A 325 -22.03 -1.45 7.94
C VAL A 325 -22.20 -0.02 7.48
N MET A 326 -23.32 0.32 6.83
CA MET A 326 -23.59 1.68 6.34
C MET A 326 -23.62 2.72 7.47
N ARG A 327 -24.19 2.38 8.64
CA ARG A 327 -24.18 3.26 9.81
C ARG A 327 -22.77 3.46 10.34
N TYR A 328 -22.01 2.38 10.47
CA TYR A 328 -20.64 2.44 10.97
C TYR A 328 -19.71 3.24 10.06
N VAL A 329 -19.75 2.99 8.74
CA VAL A 329 -18.84 3.67 7.81
C VAL A 329 -19.15 5.15 7.64
N ARG A 330 -20.40 5.59 7.83
CA ARG A 330 -20.81 7.00 7.70
C ARG A 330 -19.91 7.94 8.51
N ASP A 331 -19.65 7.57 9.77
CA ASP A 331 -18.94 8.44 10.71
C ASP A 331 -17.43 8.20 10.72
N LEU A 332 -16.92 7.26 9.90
CA LEU A 332 -15.50 6.99 9.82
C LEU A 332 -14.74 8.18 9.18
N PRO A 333 -13.63 8.62 9.80
CA PRO A 333 -12.76 9.60 9.18
C PRO A 333 -12.10 8.99 7.94
N LEU A 334 -11.87 9.81 6.91
CA LEU A 334 -11.24 9.38 5.65
C LEU A 334 -9.97 8.57 5.87
N ARG A 335 -9.14 8.99 6.83
CA ARG A 335 -7.83 8.40 7.13
C ARG A 335 -7.90 6.98 7.70
N ALA A 336 -9.04 6.55 8.24
CA ALA A 336 -9.23 5.21 8.76
C ALA A 336 -9.38 4.16 7.65
N ALA A 337 -9.87 4.56 6.47
CA ALA A 337 -10.09 3.65 5.36
C ALA A 337 -8.76 3.18 4.73
N PRO A 338 -8.51 1.86 4.62
CA PRO A 338 -7.35 1.34 3.91
C PRO A 338 -7.25 1.88 2.48
N GLY A 339 -6.07 2.39 2.12
CA GLY A 339 -5.81 3.01 0.82
C GLY A 339 -6.00 4.53 0.78
N ILE A 340 -6.64 5.16 1.77
CA ILE A 340 -6.71 6.63 1.86
C ILE A 340 -5.47 7.20 2.58
N GLY A 341 -4.51 7.61 1.76
CA GLY A 341 -3.28 8.29 2.19
C GLY A 341 -3.47 9.75 2.61
N LYS A 342 -2.52 10.32 3.37
CA LYS A 342 -2.45 11.77 3.71
C LYS A 342 -2.65 12.68 2.50
N ALA A 343 -2.08 12.30 1.36
CA ALA A 343 -2.22 13.09 0.13
C ALA A 343 -3.68 13.12 -0.37
N MET A 344 -4.36 11.97 -0.36
CA MET A 344 -5.74 11.86 -0.82
C MET A 344 -6.71 12.49 0.17
N GLU A 345 -6.50 12.26 1.47
CA GLU A 345 -7.24 12.92 2.54
C GLU A 345 -7.15 14.45 2.40
N ASN A 346 -5.96 15.01 2.17
CA ASN A 346 -5.79 16.45 1.97
C ASN A 346 -6.54 16.96 0.73
N THR A 347 -6.54 16.19 -0.37
CA THR A 347 -7.28 16.55 -1.58
C THR A 347 -8.79 16.56 -1.31
N LEU A 348 -9.31 15.55 -0.60
CA LEU A 348 -10.73 15.43 -0.25
C LEU A 348 -11.16 16.50 0.77
N LYS A 349 -10.37 16.75 1.81
CA LYS A 349 -10.59 17.86 2.75
C LYS A 349 -10.54 19.22 2.05
N GLY A 350 -9.69 19.35 1.02
CA GLY A 350 -9.68 20.51 0.13
C GLY A 350 -10.99 20.70 -0.64
N LEU A 351 -11.81 19.66 -0.79
CA LEU A 351 -13.17 19.73 -1.32
C LEU A 351 -14.24 19.81 -0.23
N ASP A 352 -13.86 20.03 1.04
CA ASP A 352 -14.76 20.03 2.20
C ASP A 352 -15.42 18.65 2.46
N ILE A 353 -14.67 17.58 2.20
CA ILE A 353 -15.04 16.18 2.51
C ILE A 353 -14.15 15.69 3.64
N ASN A 354 -14.75 15.34 4.78
CA ASN A 354 -14.07 15.00 6.03
C ASN A 354 -14.31 13.55 6.47
N THR A 355 -15.45 12.97 6.10
CA THR A 355 -15.85 11.59 6.45
C THR A 355 -16.13 10.75 5.22
N LEU A 356 -16.26 9.43 5.40
CA LEU A 356 -16.77 8.56 4.34
C LEU A 356 -18.26 8.80 4.05
N GLY A 357 -19.04 9.26 5.05
CA GLY A 357 -20.43 9.69 4.87
C GLY A 357 -20.55 10.84 3.87
N ASP A 358 -19.67 11.84 3.96
CA ASP A 358 -19.64 12.99 3.04
C ASP A 358 -19.44 12.54 1.58
N ILE A 359 -18.63 11.50 1.35
CA ILE A 359 -18.44 10.90 0.02
C ILE A 359 -19.76 10.32 -0.49
N TYR A 360 -20.48 9.60 0.37
CA TYR A 360 -21.78 9.02 -0.01
C TYR A 360 -22.81 10.11 -0.31
N GLU A 361 -22.89 11.14 0.52
CA GLU A 361 -23.83 12.26 0.32
C GLU A 361 -23.56 13.01 -0.98
N ARG A 362 -22.28 13.24 -1.30
CA ARG A 362 -21.85 13.96 -2.51
C ARG A 362 -21.50 13.05 -3.69
N ARG A 363 -21.95 11.79 -3.68
CA ARG A 363 -21.58 10.78 -4.69
C ARG A 363 -21.88 11.19 -6.13
N VAL A 364 -22.97 11.92 -6.38
CA VAL A 364 -23.33 12.38 -7.73
C VAL A 364 -22.34 13.43 -8.24
N GLU A 365 -22.00 14.41 -7.40
CA GLU A 365 -20.99 15.42 -7.69
C GLU A 365 -19.62 14.77 -7.91
N LEU A 366 -19.22 13.86 -7.03
CA LEU A 366 -17.92 13.19 -7.11
C LEU A 366 -17.79 12.30 -8.35
N CYS A 367 -18.89 11.69 -8.81
CA CYS A 367 -18.91 10.94 -10.06
C CYS A 367 -18.62 11.82 -11.28
N TYR A 368 -18.97 13.10 -11.22
CA TYR A 368 -18.69 14.09 -12.27
C TYR A 368 -17.26 14.64 -12.16
N VAL A 369 -16.82 14.97 -10.95
CA VAL A 369 -15.56 15.69 -10.71
C VAL A 369 -14.33 14.78 -10.78
N LEU A 370 -14.46 13.52 -10.38
CA LEU A 370 -13.33 12.58 -10.27
C LEU A 370 -13.22 11.63 -11.47
N THR A 371 -12.05 11.04 -11.64
CA THR A 371 -11.89 9.92 -12.58
C THR A 371 -12.67 8.71 -12.09
N GLU A 372 -13.23 7.92 -13.02
CA GLU A 372 -14.08 6.78 -12.67
C GLU A 372 -13.39 5.80 -11.71
N LYS A 373 -12.09 5.54 -11.90
CA LYS A 373 -11.31 4.66 -11.03
C LYS A 373 -11.25 5.17 -9.58
N LEU A 374 -10.96 6.46 -9.40
CA LEU A 374 -10.90 7.06 -8.07
C LEU A 374 -12.29 7.13 -7.44
N TYR A 375 -13.30 7.50 -8.23
CA TYR A 375 -14.69 7.53 -7.79
C TYR A 375 -15.17 6.17 -7.29
N ARG A 376 -14.99 5.10 -8.08
CA ARG A 376 -15.36 3.72 -7.67
C ARG A 376 -14.67 3.29 -6.38
N PHE A 377 -13.37 3.60 -6.25
CA PHE A 377 -12.63 3.34 -5.01
C PHE A 377 -13.26 4.08 -3.82
N LEU A 378 -13.51 5.38 -3.94
CA LEU A 378 -14.07 6.17 -2.84
C LEU A 378 -15.52 5.78 -2.50
N LEU A 379 -16.36 5.53 -3.50
CA LEU A 379 -17.73 5.07 -3.28
C LEU A 379 -17.75 3.69 -2.61
N GLY A 380 -16.89 2.76 -3.03
CA GLY A 380 -16.74 1.45 -2.38
C GLY A 380 -16.40 1.58 -0.89
N ASN A 381 -15.48 2.50 -0.54
CA ASN A 381 -15.20 2.82 0.87
C ASN A 381 -16.42 3.40 1.59
N ALA A 382 -17.14 4.33 0.95
CA ALA A 382 -18.31 5.00 1.53
C ALA A 382 -19.50 4.08 1.79
N ILE A 383 -19.61 2.96 1.06
CA ILE A 383 -20.64 1.94 1.29
C ILE A 383 -20.13 0.71 2.06
N GLY A 384 -18.86 0.72 2.50
CA GLY A 384 -18.25 -0.39 3.23
C GLY A 384 -17.94 -1.63 2.40
N VAL A 385 -17.86 -1.51 1.07
CA VAL A 385 -17.35 -2.54 0.14
C VAL A 385 -15.93 -2.13 -0.29
N MET A 386 -15.04 -2.10 0.69
CA MET A 386 -13.66 -1.65 0.51
C MET A 386 -12.87 -2.69 -0.27
N SER A 387 -12.11 -2.24 -1.28
CA SER A 387 -11.20 -3.13 -1.99
C SER A 387 -10.07 -3.56 -1.06
N TRP A 388 -9.97 -4.86 -0.80
CA TRP A 388 -8.88 -5.46 -0.05
C TRP A 388 -7.97 -6.24 -1.00
N PRO A 389 -6.65 -6.32 -0.75
CA PRO A 389 -5.81 -7.30 -1.42
C PRO A 389 -6.31 -8.69 -0.99
N CYS A 390 -7.19 -9.31 -1.77
CA CYS A 390 -7.68 -10.65 -1.50
C CYS A 390 -7.73 -11.46 -2.80
N SER A 391 -7.20 -12.67 -2.75
CA SER A 391 -7.11 -13.67 -3.83
C SER A 391 -8.46 -14.31 -4.20
N CYS A 392 -9.57 -13.92 -3.58
CA CYS A 392 -10.84 -14.64 -3.69
C CYS A 392 -12.07 -13.79 -4.05
N VAL A 393 -11.92 -12.49 -4.37
CA VAL A 393 -13.04 -11.68 -4.89
C VAL A 393 -12.77 -11.23 -6.32
N ALA A 394 -12.52 -12.21 -7.20
CA ALA A 394 -13.01 -12.12 -8.56
C ALA A 394 -14.41 -12.74 -8.55
N PRO A 395 -15.44 -12.11 -9.16
CA PRO A 395 -16.76 -12.70 -9.21
C PRO A 395 -16.66 -14.06 -9.88
N ALA A 396 -17.35 -15.03 -9.30
CA ALA A 396 -17.56 -16.37 -9.83
C ALA A 396 -17.91 -16.30 -11.33
N TYR A 397 -16.88 -16.47 -12.17
CA TYR A 397 -16.99 -17.00 -13.51
C TYR A 397 -15.94 -18.10 -13.62
N GLU A 398 -16.42 -19.21 -14.18
CA GLU A 398 -15.84 -20.55 -14.17
C GLU A 398 -14.33 -20.59 -14.45
N PHE A 399 -13.65 -21.49 -13.71
CA PHE A 399 -12.27 -21.94 -13.93
C PHE A 399 -11.15 -20.98 -13.47
N CYS A 400 -11.10 -20.69 -12.17
CA CYS A 400 -9.85 -20.24 -11.56
C CYS A 400 -9.14 -21.42 -10.90
N ASP A 401 -8.05 -21.86 -11.54
CA ASP A 401 -7.04 -22.71 -10.91
C ASP A 401 -6.56 -22.01 -9.61
N ARG A 402 -6.30 -22.79 -8.55
CA ARG A 402 -6.07 -22.33 -7.16
C ARG A 402 -4.71 -21.62 -6.96
N THR A 403 -4.26 -20.86 -7.95
CA THR A 403 -2.92 -20.27 -8.07
C THR A 403 -2.94 -18.75 -8.12
N LEU A 404 -4.09 -18.09 -8.06
CA LEU A 404 -4.19 -16.63 -8.09
C LEU A 404 -4.11 -15.98 -6.69
N ILE A 405 -3.02 -16.29 -5.97
CA ILE A 405 -2.28 -15.18 -5.34
C ILE A 405 -1.92 -14.28 -6.53
N THR A 406 -2.40 -13.04 -6.60
CA THR A 406 -2.21 -12.18 -7.78
C THR A 406 -0.76 -12.26 -8.25
N ALA A 407 -0.52 -12.85 -9.43
CA ALA A 407 0.83 -13.10 -9.91
C ALA A 407 1.65 -11.79 -9.86
N ARG A 408 2.86 -11.87 -9.31
CA ARG A 408 3.71 -10.69 -9.11
C ARG A 408 3.92 -9.99 -10.45
N LYS A 409 3.52 -8.72 -10.55
CA LYS A 409 3.53 -7.94 -11.81
C LYS A 409 4.89 -7.31 -12.14
N SER A 410 5.74 -7.14 -11.12
CA SER A 410 7.07 -6.55 -11.27
C SER A 410 8.01 -7.02 -10.17
N VAL A 411 9.29 -7.06 -10.49
CA VAL A 411 10.40 -7.26 -9.54
C VAL A 411 11.37 -6.10 -9.70
N GLY A 412 11.99 -5.65 -8.61
CA GLY A 412 12.90 -4.52 -8.70
C GLY A 412 13.56 -4.18 -7.39
N SER A 413 14.66 -3.47 -7.49
CA SER A 413 15.48 -3.03 -6.37
C SER A 413 15.90 -1.58 -6.56
N GLU A 414 15.97 -0.83 -5.47
CA GLU A 414 16.45 0.54 -5.46
C GLU A 414 17.42 0.77 -4.32
N ARG A 415 18.44 1.59 -4.57
CA ARG A 415 19.48 1.91 -3.59
C ARG A 415 19.76 3.39 -3.58
N ALA A 416 19.64 3.99 -2.39
CA ALA A 416 20.15 5.33 -2.15
C ALA A 416 21.65 5.28 -1.82
N PHE A 417 22.40 6.27 -2.28
CA PHE A 417 23.84 6.42 -2.10
C PHE A 417 24.22 7.88 -1.89
N SER A 418 25.42 8.13 -1.37
CA SER A 418 26.06 9.45 -1.35
C SER A 418 26.47 9.87 -2.76
N ALA A 419 26.85 11.14 -2.95
CA ALA A 419 27.32 11.61 -4.24
C ALA A 419 28.44 10.71 -4.79
N LEU A 420 28.25 10.23 -6.03
CA LEU A 420 29.19 9.31 -6.69
C LEU A 420 30.40 10.10 -7.21
N CYS A 421 31.59 9.53 -7.07
CA CYS A 421 32.85 10.14 -7.46
C CYS A 421 33.21 9.88 -8.93
N SER A 422 32.61 8.86 -9.57
CA SER A 422 32.92 8.55 -10.98
C SER A 422 31.78 7.89 -11.75
N LYS A 423 31.89 7.93 -13.08
CA LYS A 423 31.03 7.14 -14.00
C LYS A 423 31.18 5.63 -13.79
N ALA A 424 32.35 5.18 -13.35
CA ALA A 424 32.60 3.76 -13.08
C ALA A 424 31.81 3.30 -11.85
N GLU A 425 31.76 4.11 -10.80
CA GLU A 425 30.97 3.84 -9.60
C GLU A 425 29.47 3.77 -9.90
N LEU A 426 28.95 4.66 -10.77
CA LEU A 426 27.56 4.58 -11.23
C LEU A 426 27.26 3.25 -11.94
N LYS A 427 28.19 2.79 -12.79
CA LYS A 427 28.05 1.49 -13.48
C LYS A 427 28.06 0.34 -12.47
N GLU A 428 28.96 0.36 -11.50
CA GLU A 428 29.03 -0.67 -10.45
C GLU A 428 27.74 -0.74 -9.63
N VAL A 429 27.20 0.41 -9.24
CA VAL A 429 25.90 0.49 -8.55
C VAL A 429 24.78 -0.07 -9.43
N ALA A 430 24.74 0.32 -10.70
CA ALA A 430 23.73 -0.18 -11.64
C ALA A 430 23.82 -1.70 -11.84
N THR A 431 25.03 -2.23 -12.03
CA THR A 431 25.29 -3.67 -12.18
C THR A 431 24.89 -4.43 -10.92
N THR A 432 25.22 -3.93 -9.73
CA THR A 432 24.86 -4.57 -8.46
C THR A 432 23.35 -4.66 -8.29
N ILE A 433 22.63 -3.57 -8.56
CA ILE A 433 21.17 -3.54 -8.48
C ILE A 433 20.55 -4.46 -9.54
N PHE A 434 21.06 -4.41 -10.77
CA PHE A 434 20.56 -5.24 -11.86
C PHE A 434 20.74 -6.73 -11.57
N GLN A 435 21.91 -7.14 -11.07
CA GLN A 435 22.20 -8.52 -10.73
C GLN A 435 21.23 -9.05 -9.66
N ALA A 436 21.00 -8.30 -8.58
CA ALA A 436 20.05 -8.69 -7.54
C ALA A 436 18.62 -8.91 -8.08
N VAL A 437 18.17 -8.02 -8.99
CA VAL A 437 16.85 -8.13 -9.63
C VAL A 437 16.81 -9.30 -10.63
N TYR A 438 17.90 -9.54 -11.35
CA TYR A 438 18.03 -10.64 -12.30
C TYR A 438 18.05 -12.00 -11.61
N ASP A 439 18.76 -12.12 -10.49
CA ASP A 439 18.80 -13.33 -9.68
C ASP A 439 17.40 -13.68 -9.15
N GLU A 440 16.63 -12.67 -8.69
CA GLU A 440 15.25 -12.87 -8.28
C GLU A 440 14.34 -13.27 -9.45
N LEU A 441 14.51 -12.66 -10.63
CA LEU A 441 13.79 -13.04 -11.85
C LEU A 441 14.04 -14.52 -12.20
N ARG A 442 15.31 -14.96 -12.12
CA ARG A 442 15.75 -16.31 -12.44
C ARG A 442 15.29 -17.33 -11.42
N ALA A 443 15.43 -17.03 -10.12
CA ALA A 443 15.03 -17.92 -9.04
C ALA A 443 13.52 -18.22 -9.06
N ASN A 444 12.70 -17.27 -9.51
CA ASN A 444 11.25 -17.43 -9.62
C ASN A 444 10.78 -17.86 -11.03
N GLU A 445 11.70 -18.17 -11.94
CA GLU A 445 11.40 -18.58 -13.32
C GLU A 445 10.44 -17.64 -14.06
N TRP A 446 10.68 -16.33 -13.93
CA TRP A 446 9.90 -15.30 -14.62
C TRP A 446 10.57 -14.85 -15.91
N VAL A 447 9.75 -14.38 -16.85
CA VAL A 447 10.19 -13.60 -18.01
C VAL A 447 9.56 -12.22 -17.92
N CYS A 448 10.26 -11.19 -18.40
CA CYS A 448 9.78 -9.81 -18.38
C CYS A 448 9.76 -9.19 -19.77
N ARG A 449 8.86 -8.25 -20.02
CA ARG A 449 8.84 -7.51 -21.28
C ARG A 449 9.41 -6.11 -21.15
N GLN A 450 9.49 -5.56 -19.94
CA GLN A 450 9.82 -4.15 -19.74
C GLN A 450 10.92 -3.99 -18.70
N VAL A 451 11.89 -3.11 -19.01
CA VAL A 451 12.95 -2.69 -18.09
C VAL A 451 12.72 -1.23 -17.75
N SER A 452 12.71 -0.89 -16.46
CA SER A 452 12.51 0.47 -15.98
C SER A 452 13.66 0.93 -15.09
N LEU A 453 14.15 2.14 -15.37
CA LEU A 453 15.18 2.86 -14.64
C LEU A 453 14.53 4.00 -13.87
N ARG A 454 14.81 4.10 -12.58
CA ARG A 454 14.34 5.17 -11.70
C ARG A 454 15.54 5.93 -11.13
N ILE A 455 15.57 7.23 -11.30
CA ILE A 455 16.62 8.12 -10.80
C ILE A 455 15.99 9.09 -9.81
N ARG A 456 16.62 9.27 -8.64
CA ARG A 456 16.29 10.33 -7.68
C ARG A 456 17.43 11.32 -7.59
N TRP A 457 17.10 12.60 -7.71
CA TRP A 457 18.03 13.72 -7.62
C TRP A 457 18.14 14.24 -6.17
N PRO A 458 19.17 15.04 -5.83
CA PRO A 458 19.33 15.71 -4.54
C PRO A 458 18.09 16.49 -4.12
N SER A 459 17.44 17.15 -5.08
CA SER A 459 16.15 17.86 -4.92
C SER A 459 14.94 16.96 -4.62
N PHE A 460 15.15 15.66 -4.39
CA PHE A 460 14.13 14.60 -4.19
C PHE A 460 13.14 14.45 -5.35
N ARG A 461 13.39 15.10 -6.49
CA ARG A 461 12.68 14.84 -7.75
C ARG A 461 13.02 13.43 -8.23
N ILE A 462 12.02 12.72 -8.73
CA ILE A 462 12.16 11.38 -9.27
C ILE A 462 11.84 11.42 -10.75
N GLN A 463 12.69 10.82 -11.56
CA GLN A 463 12.42 10.52 -12.96
C GLN A 463 12.44 9.01 -13.15
N GLN A 464 11.52 8.52 -13.98
CA GLN A 464 11.43 7.11 -14.30
C GLN A 464 11.32 6.95 -15.81
N PHE A 465 12.16 6.07 -16.35
CA PHE A 465 12.26 5.75 -17.76
C PHE A 465 11.96 4.26 -17.92
N THR A 466 11.22 3.88 -18.97
CA THR A 466 10.86 2.49 -19.20
C THR A 466 11.09 2.16 -20.66
N LYS A 467 11.80 1.06 -20.92
CA LYS A 467 12.01 0.49 -22.25
C LYS A 467 11.23 -0.82 -22.37
N SER A 468 10.39 -0.92 -23.39
CA SER A 468 9.69 -2.17 -23.74
C SER A 468 10.52 -2.98 -24.73
N LEU A 469 10.62 -4.27 -24.49
CA LEU A 469 11.24 -5.25 -25.36
C LEU A 469 10.23 -5.75 -26.39
N PRO A 470 10.68 -6.19 -27.58
CA PRO A 470 9.79 -6.77 -28.60
C PRO A 470 9.03 -8.00 -28.08
N GLN A 471 9.69 -8.83 -27.27
CA GLN A 471 9.13 -10.04 -26.67
C GLN A 471 9.57 -10.16 -25.21
N HIS A 472 8.86 -11.01 -24.44
CA HIS A 472 9.28 -11.32 -23.08
C HIS A 472 10.62 -12.05 -23.10
N SER A 473 11.50 -11.71 -22.17
CA SER A 473 12.85 -12.25 -22.10
C SER A 473 13.32 -12.38 -20.65
N ASP A 474 14.09 -13.43 -20.40
CA ASP A 474 14.94 -13.61 -19.21
C ASP A 474 16.43 -13.64 -19.58
N ASP A 475 16.78 -13.23 -20.81
CA ASP A 475 18.16 -13.20 -21.29
C ASP A 475 18.93 -12.02 -20.67
N HIS A 476 19.98 -12.33 -19.92
CA HIS A 476 20.78 -11.35 -19.20
C HIS A 476 21.31 -10.26 -20.13
N SER A 477 21.82 -10.64 -21.31
CA SER A 477 22.45 -9.69 -22.23
C SER A 477 21.45 -8.69 -22.81
N THR A 478 20.24 -9.16 -23.15
CA THR A 478 19.15 -8.36 -23.68
C THR A 478 18.65 -7.35 -22.65
N LEU A 479 18.43 -7.82 -21.42
CA LEU A 479 17.97 -6.96 -20.32
C LEU A 479 19.03 -5.93 -19.92
N ASN A 480 20.29 -6.33 -19.82
CA ASN A 480 21.39 -5.44 -19.49
C ASN A 480 21.63 -4.38 -20.59
N ARG A 481 21.49 -4.75 -21.88
CA ARG A 481 21.55 -3.80 -22.98
C ARG A 481 20.43 -2.77 -22.90
N ALA A 482 19.20 -3.21 -22.65
CA ALA A 482 18.06 -2.30 -22.49
C ALA A 482 18.26 -1.32 -21.33
N LEU A 483 18.81 -1.79 -20.21
CA LEU A 483 19.21 -0.94 -19.08
C LEU A 483 20.31 0.05 -19.48
N GLY A 484 21.35 -0.41 -20.18
CA GLY A 484 22.46 0.43 -20.62
C GLY A 484 22.01 1.58 -21.50
N GLU A 485 21.07 1.33 -22.41
CA GLU A 485 20.46 2.37 -23.24
C GLU A 485 19.64 3.39 -22.44
N LEU A 486 18.90 2.94 -21.41
CA LEU A 486 18.18 3.84 -20.50
C LEU A 486 19.13 4.68 -19.65
N LEU A 487 20.28 4.13 -19.26
CA LEU A 487 21.24 4.81 -18.40
C LEU A 487 22.12 5.81 -19.17
N LEU A 488 22.45 5.51 -20.44
CA LEU A 488 23.42 6.24 -21.25
C LEU A 488 23.20 7.78 -21.27
N PRO A 489 21.97 8.31 -21.48
CA PRO A 489 21.73 9.76 -21.51
C PRO A 489 22.00 10.46 -20.17
N HIS A 490 22.07 9.70 -19.08
CA HIS A 490 22.19 10.22 -17.72
C HIS A 490 23.58 10.00 -17.11
N VAL A 491 24.47 9.26 -17.77
CA VAL A 491 25.80 8.90 -17.22
C VAL A 491 26.64 10.12 -16.90
N SER A 492 26.53 11.22 -17.65
CA SER A 492 27.26 12.48 -17.37
C SER A 492 26.86 13.13 -16.05
N TYR A 493 25.66 12.85 -15.53
CA TYR A 493 25.13 13.45 -14.30
C TYR A 493 25.34 12.57 -13.05
N TYR A 494 26.25 11.59 -13.11
CA TYR A 494 26.49 10.61 -12.04
C TYR A 494 26.67 11.24 -10.65
N ALA A 495 27.44 12.34 -10.55
CA ALA A 495 27.74 13.01 -9.29
C ALA A 495 26.49 13.62 -8.62
N SER A 496 25.48 13.94 -9.43
CA SER A 496 24.23 14.55 -9.00
C SER A 496 23.12 13.55 -8.76
N MET A 497 23.39 12.24 -8.74
CA MET A 497 22.39 11.22 -8.43
C MET A 497 22.41 10.85 -6.95
N ARG A 498 21.24 10.58 -6.37
CA ARG A 498 21.07 10.17 -4.96
C ARG A 498 20.51 8.77 -4.80
N LEU A 499 19.74 8.29 -5.79
CA LEU A 499 19.24 6.93 -5.82
C LEU A 499 19.08 6.46 -7.26
N LEU A 500 19.41 5.19 -7.45
CA LEU A 500 19.14 4.42 -8.66
C LEU A 500 18.22 3.26 -8.31
N GLY A 501 17.22 3.02 -9.14
CA GLY A 501 16.33 1.88 -9.03
C GLY A 501 16.14 1.21 -10.38
N ILE A 502 16.12 -0.12 -10.38
CA ILE A 502 15.93 -0.92 -11.58
C ILE A 502 14.76 -1.85 -11.33
N ARG A 503 13.82 -1.90 -12.27
CA ARG A 503 12.63 -2.75 -12.19
C ARG A 503 12.45 -3.50 -13.50
N LEU A 504 12.07 -4.77 -13.39
CA LEU A 504 11.54 -5.57 -14.48
C LEU A 504 10.02 -5.63 -14.31
N LEU A 505 9.31 -5.20 -15.35
CA LEU A 505 7.86 -5.05 -15.38
C LEU A 505 7.26 -6.01 -16.43
N ASP A 506 5.94 -6.18 -16.39
CA ASP A 506 5.20 -7.09 -17.26
C ASP A 506 5.76 -8.52 -17.12
N LEU A 507 5.74 -9.00 -15.88
CA LEU A 507 6.23 -10.33 -15.52
C LEU A 507 5.18 -11.39 -15.84
N VAL A 508 5.66 -12.49 -16.42
CA VAL A 508 4.87 -13.70 -16.67
C VAL A 508 5.70 -14.92 -16.26
N SER A 509 5.05 -15.98 -15.78
CA SER A 509 5.74 -17.25 -15.56
C SER A 509 6.34 -17.75 -16.87
N LYS A 510 7.59 -18.21 -16.84
CA LYS A 510 8.25 -18.79 -18.01
C LYS A 510 7.46 -19.97 -18.58
N LYS A 511 6.84 -20.79 -17.72
CA LYS A 511 5.96 -21.89 -18.10
C LYS A 511 4.75 -21.40 -18.89
N GLU A 512 4.05 -20.38 -18.38
CA GLU A 512 2.89 -19.78 -19.04
C GLU A 512 3.27 -19.12 -20.38
N TYR A 513 4.41 -18.42 -20.40
CA TYR A 513 4.91 -17.79 -21.61
C TYR A 513 5.22 -18.82 -22.71
N LEU A 514 5.92 -19.91 -22.37
CA LEU A 514 6.22 -21.00 -23.30
C LEU A 514 4.96 -21.72 -23.77
N ALA A 515 3.96 -21.89 -22.90
CA ALA A 515 2.66 -22.46 -23.28
C ALA A 515 1.94 -21.57 -24.30
N LYS A 516 1.95 -20.24 -24.10
CA LYS A 516 1.39 -19.27 -25.06
C LYS A 516 2.13 -19.28 -26.41
N GLN A 517 3.46 -19.38 -26.40
CA GLN A 517 4.27 -19.45 -27.64
C GLN A 517 4.01 -20.72 -28.46
N ARG A 518 3.66 -21.84 -27.81
CA ARG A 518 3.32 -23.10 -28.48
C ARG A 518 1.88 -23.15 -29.02
N GLY A 519 1.19 -22.00 -29.11
CA GLY A 519 -0.20 -21.91 -29.59
C GLY A 519 -1.26 -21.82 -28.49
N GLY A 520 -0.85 -21.61 -27.23
CA GLY A 520 -1.75 -21.70 -26.08
C GLY A 520 -2.22 -23.14 -25.85
N VAL A 521 -2.89 -23.41 -24.74
CA VAL A 521 -3.62 -24.67 -24.59
C VAL A 521 -4.75 -24.65 -25.62
N GLN A 522 -4.50 -25.11 -26.84
CA GLN A 522 -5.56 -25.42 -27.79
C GLN A 522 -6.43 -26.47 -27.09
N LYS A 523 -7.65 -26.07 -26.69
CA LYS A 523 -8.61 -27.02 -26.13
C LYS A 523 -8.65 -28.22 -27.05
N THR A 524 -8.48 -29.42 -26.52
CA THR A 524 -8.61 -30.63 -27.33
C THR A 524 -9.99 -30.64 -27.98
N LEU A 525 -10.13 -31.28 -29.15
CA LEU A 525 -11.46 -31.47 -29.77
C LEU A 525 -12.47 -32.05 -28.77
N SER A 526 -12.03 -32.91 -27.85
CA SER A 526 -12.84 -33.41 -26.73
C SER A 526 -13.28 -32.31 -25.74
N GLN A 527 -12.41 -31.36 -25.37
CA GLN A 527 -12.76 -30.23 -24.50
C GLN A 527 -13.59 -29.14 -25.21
N PHE A 528 -13.53 -29.10 -26.54
CA PHE A 528 -14.33 -28.20 -27.36
C PHE A 528 -15.73 -28.79 -27.68
N CYS A 529 -15.81 -30.12 -27.83
CA CYS A 529 -17.02 -30.86 -28.17
C CYS A 529 -17.79 -31.42 -26.97
N THR A 530 -17.27 -31.32 -25.73
CA THR A 530 -18.07 -31.58 -24.53
C THR A 530 -19.22 -30.57 -24.46
N PRO A 531 -20.50 -31.00 -24.58
CA PRO A 531 -21.61 -30.11 -24.40
C PRO A 531 -21.61 -29.63 -22.95
N ARG A 532 -21.83 -28.33 -22.72
CA ARG A 532 -22.19 -27.82 -21.39
C ARG A 532 -23.40 -28.64 -20.93
N SER A 533 -23.30 -29.33 -19.80
CA SER A 533 -24.43 -30.03 -19.20
C SER A 533 -25.53 -29.01 -18.91
N THR A 534 -26.57 -29.06 -19.73
CA THR A 534 -27.83 -28.37 -19.52
C THR A 534 -28.56 -29.06 -18.37
N GLU A 535 -28.45 -28.53 -17.15
CA GLU A 535 -29.49 -28.77 -16.15
C GLU A 535 -30.64 -27.78 -16.39
N GLN A 536 -31.62 -28.31 -17.12
CA GLN A 536 -33.07 -28.03 -17.13
C GLN A 536 -33.54 -26.60 -16.85
N ASN A 537 -33.98 -25.93 -17.92
CA ASN A 537 -35.27 -25.23 -17.92
C ASN A 537 -35.88 -25.32 -19.34
N PRO A 538 -37.17 -25.65 -19.49
CA PRO A 538 -37.73 -26.08 -20.76
C PRO A 538 -37.92 -24.89 -21.72
N ALA A 539 -37.42 -25.04 -22.95
CA ALA A 539 -37.67 -24.12 -24.05
C ALA A 539 -38.98 -24.48 -24.77
N THR A 540 -39.87 -23.49 -24.92
CA THR A 540 -41.03 -23.52 -25.81
C THR A 540 -40.58 -23.52 -27.28
N PRO A 541 -41.18 -24.31 -28.19
CA PRO A 541 -40.66 -24.49 -29.55
C PRO A 541 -41.32 -23.60 -30.61
N GLY A 542 -40.54 -23.29 -31.66
CA GLY A 542 -41.00 -22.85 -32.99
C GLY A 542 -40.73 -21.36 -33.26
N VAL A 543 -40.21 -20.91 -34.40
CA VAL A 543 -40.33 -21.43 -35.77
C VAL A 543 -39.14 -20.92 -36.61
N LYS A 544 -38.62 -21.77 -37.51
CA LYS A 544 -37.65 -21.46 -38.57
C LYS A 544 -38.22 -20.45 -39.59
N ARG A 545 -37.38 -19.55 -40.12
CA ARG A 545 -37.54 -19.07 -41.50
C ARG A 545 -36.23 -18.83 -42.24
N MET A 546 -36.26 -19.25 -43.51
CA MET A 546 -35.18 -19.30 -44.49
C MET A 546 -34.78 -17.91 -45.02
N ARG A 547 -33.56 -17.84 -45.56
CA ARG A 547 -33.06 -16.75 -46.38
C ARG A 547 -33.60 -16.85 -47.81
N GLU A 548 -34.17 -15.76 -48.32
CA GLU A 548 -34.07 -15.35 -49.73
C GLU A 548 -33.99 -13.81 -49.78
N GLY A 549 -33.24 -13.28 -50.75
CA GLY A 549 -32.96 -11.85 -50.87
C GLY A 549 -33.80 -11.14 -51.92
N LYS A 550 -33.92 -9.81 -51.79
CA LYS A 550 -33.77 -8.77 -52.83
C LYS A 550 -34.13 -7.38 -52.25
N VAL A 551 -33.15 -6.49 -52.31
CA VAL A 551 -33.17 -5.07 -52.73
C VAL A 551 -34.53 -4.31 -52.68
N ASN A 552 -34.65 -3.32 -51.80
CA ASN A 552 -34.82 -1.89 -52.16
C ASN A 552 -34.85 -0.96 -50.91
N GLU A 553 -34.07 0.11 -51.02
CA GLU A 553 -34.24 1.52 -50.56
C GLU A 553 -35.30 1.86 -49.49
N GLU A 554 -34.86 2.38 -48.32
CA GLU A 554 -34.93 3.82 -47.94
C GLU A 554 -34.64 4.05 -46.43
N GLU A 555 -33.86 5.12 -46.21
CA GLU A 555 -33.74 5.99 -45.03
C GLU A 555 -33.49 5.41 -43.62
N LYS A 556 -32.22 5.52 -43.20
CA LYS A 556 -31.84 5.68 -41.79
C LYS A 556 -31.00 6.94 -41.64
N GLU A 557 -31.62 8.00 -41.12
CA GLU A 557 -30.89 9.07 -40.43
C GLU A 557 -30.10 8.45 -39.27
N SER A 558 -28.80 8.64 -39.31
CA SER A 558 -27.88 8.34 -38.22
C SER A 558 -27.46 9.69 -37.63
N VAL A 559 -27.80 9.88 -36.35
CA VAL A 559 -27.24 10.96 -35.55
C VAL A 559 -25.88 10.46 -35.05
N GLU A 560 -24.81 10.84 -35.76
CA GLU A 560 -23.44 10.71 -35.29
C GLU A 560 -23.21 11.65 -34.10
N ILE A 561 -22.87 11.07 -32.94
CA ILE A 561 -22.32 11.81 -31.81
C ILE A 561 -20.81 11.85 -32.03
N ASN A 562 -20.30 13.04 -32.35
CA ASN A 562 -18.87 13.33 -32.56
C ASN A 562 -18.03 12.92 -31.34
N VAL A 563 -17.17 11.92 -31.53
CA VAL A 563 -16.06 11.55 -30.65
C VAL A 563 -14.77 12.08 -31.30
N GLU A 564 -14.64 13.40 -31.41
CA GLU A 564 -13.40 14.05 -31.90
C GLU A 564 -12.79 15.07 -30.93
N GLU A 565 -13.54 15.58 -29.95
CA GLU A 565 -13.01 16.58 -29.00
C GLU A 565 -11.99 16.04 -27.98
N GLU A 566 -11.94 14.72 -27.73
CA GLU A 566 -10.97 14.14 -26.78
C GLU A 566 -9.55 13.97 -27.34
N LYS A 567 -9.35 14.04 -28.66
CA LYS A 567 -8.01 13.88 -29.27
C LYS A 567 -7.31 15.21 -29.56
N GLN A 568 -8.05 16.30 -29.78
CA GLN A 568 -7.47 17.64 -29.99
C GLN A 568 -6.91 18.24 -28.71
N ASN A 569 -7.56 18.00 -27.56
CA ASN A 569 -7.12 18.54 -26.27
C ASN A 569 -5.80 17.91 -25.77
N THR A 570 -5.44 16.71 -26.25
CA THR A 570 -4.13 16.09 -25.98
C THR A 570 -2.99 16.57 -26.87
N ARG A 571 -3.27 17.25 -27.99
CA ARG A 571 -2.24 17.83 -28.87
C ARG A 571 -1.91 19.28 -28.52
N GLU A 572 -2.91 20.09 -28.13
CA GLU A 572 -2.66 21.48 -27.71
C GLU A 572 -1.84 21.58 -26.41
N VAL A 573 -1.98 20.62 -25.48
CA VAL A 573 -1.19 20.60 -24.23
C VAL A 573 0.29 20.27 -24.50
N VAL A 574 0.62 19.61 -25.62
CA VAL A 574 2.00 19.29 -26.00
C VAL A 574 2.67 20.45 -26.74
N GLU A 575 1.95 21.23 -27.54
CA GLU A 575 2.52 22.41 -28.22
C GLU A 575 2.72 23.61 -27.29
N ILE A 576 1.88 23.81 -26.27
CA ILE A 576 2.06 24.90 -25.29
C ILE A 576 3.30 24.70 -24.40
N PHE A 577 3.78 23.46 -24.23
CA PHE A 577 4.99 23.17 -23.45
C PHE A 577 6.30 23.39 -24.23
N VAL A 578 6.25 23.51 -25.56
CA VAL A 578 7.44 23.75 -26.40
C VAL A 578 7.62 25.24 -26.68
N SER A 579 6.57 26.06 -26.68
CA SER A 579 6.68 27.52 -26.91
C SER A 579 7.06 28.36 -25.69
N SER A 580 7.05 27.78 -24.48
CA SER A 580 7.36 28.50 -23.23
C SER A 580 8.85 28.46 -22.83
N GLN A 581 9.74 27.91 -23.67
CA GLN A 581 11.20 27.95 -23.48
C GLN A 581 11.92 28.96 -24.40
N GLU A 582 11.19 29.71 -25.23
CA GLU A 582 11.75 30.79 -26.07
C GLU A 582 11.11 32.14 -25.73
N SER A 583 11.43 32.72 -24.57
CA SER A 583 11.24 34.15 -24.29
C SER A 583 11.76 34.55 -22.90
N SER A 584 13.07 34.44 -22.68
CA SER A 584 13.75 35.29 -21.68
C SER A 584 15.27 35.26 -21.88
N GLU A 585 15.78 35.95 -22.89
CA GLU A 585 17.18 36.39 -22.87
C GLU A 585 17.38 37.54 -23.86
N GLN A 586 17.28 38.78 -23.36
CA GLN A 586 17.74 39.96 -24.09
C GLN A 586 18.18 41.07 -23.12
N CYS A 587 19.45 41.01 -22.72
CA CYS A 587 20.39 42.13 -22.46
C CYS A 587 21.67 41.54 -21.81
N GLY A 588 22.91 41.68 -22.29
CA GLY A 588 23.49 42.35 -23.45
C GLY A 588 25.03 42.20 -23.38
N SER A 589 25.70 42.31 -24.55
CA SER A 589 27.17 42.43 -24.81
C SER A 589 28.05 41.27 -24.31
N ASP A 590 29.02 40.71 -25.04
CA ASP A 590 29.95 41.34 -25.98
C ASP A 590 30.73 40.25 -26.77
N LYS A 591 31.09 40.57 -28.02
CA LYS A 591 32.13 39.96 -28.90
C LYS A 591 31.92 38.54 -29.49
N SER A 592 31.44 38.55 -30.73
CA SER A 592 31.46 37.47 -31.73
C SER A 592 32.88 37.14 -32.23
N VAL A 593 33.24 35.85 -32.25
CA VAL A 593 34.28 35.29 -33.11
C VAL A 593 33.69 34.05 -33.81
N GLU A 594 33.42 34.17 -35.12
CA GLU A 594 33.03 33.03 -35.97
C GLU A 594 34.29 32.28 -36.45
N PRO A 595 34.34 30.94 -36.39
CA PRO A 595 35.43 30.18 -37.02
C PRO A 595 35.14 29.96 -38.52
N ARG A 596 36.04 30.49 -39.36
CA ARG A 596 36.14 30.15 -40.79
C ARG A 596 36.62 28.70 -40.94
N ILE A 597 35.80 27.86 -41.59
CA ILE A 597 36.20 26.52 -42.02
C ILE A 597 36.96 26.66 -43.36
N LEU A 598 38.27 26.46 -43.34
CA LEU A 598 39.06 26.21 -44.55
C LEU A 598 39.02 24.71 -44.84
N ARG A 599 38.46 24.34 -45.98
CA ARG A 599 38.45 22.95 -46.49
C ARG A 599 39.74 22.72 -47.28
N GLU A 600 40.59 21.81 -46.82
CA GLU A 600 41.59 21.14 -47.66
C GLU A 600 41.08 19.72 -47.95
N GLU A 601 41.01 19.36 -49.23
CA GLU A 601 40.58 18.03 -49.64
C GLU A 601 41.62 16.97 -49.25
N GLY A 602 41.18 15.91 -48.55
CA GLY A 602 41.91 14.64 -48.48
C GLY A 602 42.36 14.11 -47.12
N LYS A 603 41.89 14.64 -45.98
CA LYS A 603 42.13 14.03 -44.65
C LYS A 603 40.88 14.08 -43.74
N PRO A 604 40.69 13.10 -42.83
CA PRO A 604 39.52 13.03 -41.95
C PRO A 604 39.55 14.11 -40.86
N ASP A 605 38.37 14.67 -40.59
CA ASP A 605 38.13 15.72 -39.58
C ASP A 605 38.44 15.22 -38.15
N VAL A 606 39.35 15.92 -37.46
CA VAL A 606 39.59 15.76 -36.02
C VAL A 606 38.97 16.95 -35.31
N ILE A 607 37.91 16.72 -34.54
CA ILE A 607 37.32 17.73 -33.66
C ILE A 607 38.01 17.61 -32.29
N ILE A 608 38.88 18.57 -31.99
CA ILE A 608 39.36 18.85 -30.63
C ILE A 608 38.37 19.86 -30.03
N ILE A 609 37.82 19.54 -28.85
CA ILE A 609 37.04 20.48 -28.05
C ILE A 609 37.84 20.71 -26.76
N ASP A 610 38.27 21.95 -26.52
CA ASP A 610 38.70 22.47 -25.22
C ASP A 610 37.49 22.77 -24.33
#